data_AF-A0A8T6GS94-F1
#
_entry.id   AF-A0A8T6GS94-F1
#
_cell.length_a   1.000
_cell.length_b   1.000
_cell.length_c   1.000
_cell.angle_alpha   90.00
_cell.angle_beta   90.00
_cell.angle_gamma   90.00
#
_symmetry.space_group_name_H-M   'P 1'
#
loop_
_entity.id
_entity.type
_entity.pdbx_description
1 polymer ?
#
loop_
_entity_poly.entity_id
_entity_poly.type
_entity_poly.pdbx_seq_one_letter_code
_entity_poly.pdbx_strand_id
1 'polypeptide(L)'
;MASARIKLIEALAMARVINTNSPGKRRNAQLRTIAEILRRLSQQRTVSPETKDMVAALVYCLRAIDDTVEESTRAWEKRGYWKKADDFQQKWWWASLEAQSLEKLVKAGDWHLLPEAMVKLLPRVAHIQLNRMTRDPSLWAGAYEKLVG
;
A
#
# COMPACT_ATOMS: atom_id res chain seq x y z
N MET A 1 -31.50 34.49 -25.77
CA MET A 1 -30.12 34.60 -25.22
C MET A 1 -29.88 33.86 -23.89
N ALA A 2 -30.91 33.44 -23.13
CA ALA A 2 -30.71 32.72 -21.86
C ALA A 2 -30.21 31.26 -22.00
N SER A 3 -30.59 30.57 -23.08
CA SER A 3 -30.27 29.13 -23.28
C SER A 3 -28.76 28.84 -23.45
N ALA A 4 -28.00 29.76 -24.05
CA ALA A 4 -26.55 29.58 -24.24
C ALA A 4 -25.75 29.74 -22.93
N ARG A 5 -26.19 30.63 -22.03
CA ARG A 5 -25.57 30.81 -20.70
C ARG A 5 -25.79 29.62 -19.78
N ILE A 6 -26.96 28.98 -19.85
CA ILE A 6 -27.28 27.77 -19.06
C ILE A 6 -26.39 26.59 -19.50
N LYS A 7 -26.24 26.38 -20.82
CA LYS A 7 -25.35 25.33 -21.35
C LYS A 7 -23.87 25.54 -21.00
N LEU A 8 -23.41 26.79 -20.93
CA LEU A 8 -22.03 27.12 -20.53
C LEU A 8 -21.78 26.83 -19.04
N ILE A 9 -22.78 27.08 -18.18
CA ILE A 9 -22.71 26.80 -16.74
C ILE A 9 -22.76 25.28 -16.48
N GLU A 10 -23.58 24.53 -17.19
CA GLU A 10 -23.60 23.06 -17.11
C GLU A 10 -22.29 22.42 -17.63
N ALA A 11 -21.70 22.97 -18.69
CA ALA A 11 -20.39 22.53 -19.20
C ALA A 11 -19.23 22.82 -18.23
N LEU A 12 -19.31 23.93 -17.46
CA LEU A 12 -18.35 24.25 -16.39
C LEU A 12 -18.59 23.41 -15.12
N ALA A 13 -19.84 23.04 -14.82
CA ALA A 13 -20.20 22.16 -13.71
C ALA A 13 -19.83 20.68 -13.96
N MET A 14 -19.70 20.28 -15.22
CA MET A 14 -19.12 19.00 -15.65
C MET A 14 -17.58 19.01 -15.64
N ALA A 15 -16.97 19.80 -14.75
CA ALA A 15 -15.56 19.65 -14.41
C ALA A 15 -15.35 18.18 -13.99
N ARG A 16 -14.71 17.43 -14.90
CA ARG A 16 -14.47 15.99 -14.83
C ARG A 16 -14.21 15.59 -13.38
N VAL A 17 -15.08 14.77 -12.77
CA VAL A 17 -14.83 14.21 -11.44
C VAL A 17 -13.50 13.45 -11.54
N ILE A 18 -12.41 14.10 -11.14
CA ILE A 18 -11.10 13.47 -11.08
C ILE A 18 -11.23 12.53 -9.90
N ASN A 19 -11.22 11.21 -10.17
CA ASN A 19 -11.02 10.26 -9.09
C ASN A 19 -9.67 10.59 -8.44
N THR A 20 -9.72 11.29 -7.30
CA THR A 20 -8.55 11.77 -6.59
C THR A 20 -7.77 10.62 -5.96
N ASN A 21 -8.36 9.42 -5.93
CA ASN A 21 -7.84 8.20 -5.31
C ASN A 21 -7.44 7.13 -6.35
N SER A 22 -6.58 7.51 -7.30
CA SER A 22 -6.10 6.56 -8.32
C SER A 22 -5.30 5.40 -7.71
N PRO A 23 -5.21 4.22 -8.38
CA PRO A 23 -4.43 3.08 -7.89
C PRO A 23 -2.97 3.46 -7.58
N GLY A 24 -2.35 4.29 -8.42
CA GLY A 24 -1.00 4.81 -8.19
C GLY A 24 -0.86 5.67 -6.93
N LYS A 25 -1.86 6.53 -6.65
CA LYS A 25 -1.86 7.33 -5.41
C LYS A 25 -2.03 6.45 -4.17
N ARG A 26 -2.97 5.49 -4.22
CA ARG A 26 -3.18 4.50 -3.14
C ARG A 26 -1.91 3.72 -2.83
N ARG A 27 -1.27 3.15 -3.85
CA ARG A 27 0.00 2.42 -3.71
C ARG A 27 1.10 3.27 -3.09
N ASN A 28 1.25 4.52 -3.56
CA ASN A 28 2.23 5.45 -2.99
C ASN A 28 1.92 5.84 -1.54
N ALA A 29 0.65 5.87 -1.14
CA ALA A 29 0.27 6.09 0.26
C ALA A 29 0.62 4.87 1.13
N GLN A 30 0.40 3.66 0.62
CA GLN A 30 0.79 2.42 1.31
C GLN A 30 2.30 2.29 1.46
N LEU A 31 3.07 2.60 0.41
CA LEU A 31 4.53 2.63 0.47
C LEU A 31 5.04 3.57 1.57
N ARG A 32 4.44 4.76 1.73
CA ARG A 32 4.78 5.68 2.82
C ARG A 32 4.43 5.10 4.19
N THR A 33 3.28 4.44 4.31
CA THR A 33 2.91 3.73 5.55
C THR A 33 3.92 2.65 5.89
N ILE A 34 4.33 1.83 4.92
CA ILE A 34 5.37 0.80 5.09
C ILE A 34 6.67 1.43 5.58
N ALA A 35 7.13 2.52 4.95
CA ALA A 35 8.35 3.21 5.35
C ALA A 35 8.28 3.70 6.80
N GLU A 36 7.16 4.30 7.20
CA GLU A 36 6.96 4.76 8.57
C GLU A 36 6.93 3.60 9.57
N ILE A 37 6.21 2.52 9.25
CA ILE A 37 6.17 1.33 10.11
C ILE A 37 7.57 0.72 10.26
N LEU A 38 8.32 0.56 9.16
CA LEU A 38 9.69 0.01 9.22
C LEU A 38 10.61 0.88 10.10
N ARG A 39 10.49 2.22 10.02
CA ARG A 39 11.24 3.15 10.88
C ARG A 39 10.85 3.03 12.36
N ARG A 40 9.58 2.76 12.67
CA ARG A 40 9.12 2.51 14.05
C ARG A 40 9.62 1.16 14.56
N LEU A 41 9.50 0.12 13.74
CA LEU A 41 9.97 -1.23 14.08
C LEU A 41 11.47 -1.25 14.35
N SER A 42 12.28 -0.49 13.60
CA SER A 42 13.73 -0.41 13.86
C SER A 42 14.10 0.24 15.19
N GLN A 43 13.15 0.90 15.86
CA GLN A 43 13.33 1.51 17.18
C GLN A 43 12.85 0.59 18.32
N GLN A 44 12.13 -0.49 18.01
CA GLN A 44 11.66 -1.45 18.99
C GLN A 44 12.79 -2.38 19.42
N ARG A 45 12.94 -2.58 20.74
CA ARG A 45 13.96 -3.49 21.31
C ARG A 45 13.46 -4.92 21.46
N THR A 46 12.14 -5.10 21.53
CA THR A 46 11.49 -6.39 21.77
C THR A 46 10.19 -6.48 20.96
N VAL A 47 9.67 -7.70 20.84
CA VAL A 47 8.41 -7.96 20.15
C VAL A 47 7.25 -7.69 21.12
N SER A 48 6.76 -6.45 21.11
CA SER A 48 5.59 -6.03 21.89
C SER A 48 4.28 -6.33 21.14
N PRO A 49 3.11 -6.22 21.79
CA PRO A 49 1.81 -6.27 21.09
C PRO A 49 1.73 -5.25 19.94
N GLU A 50 2.24 -4.03 20.14
CA GLU A 50 2.29 -3.01 19.09
C GLU A 50 3.21 -3.44 17.93
N THR A 51 4.33 -4.10 18.20
CA THR A 51 5.19 -4.70 17.16
C THR A 51 4.39 -5.67 16.30
N LYS A 52 3.58 -6.55 16.92
CA LYS A 52 2.77 -7.52 16.17
C LYS A 52 1.73 -6.83 15.29
N ASP A 53 1.05 -5.81 15.82
CA ASP A 53 0.09 -5.00 15.08
C ASP A 53 0.74 -4.28 13.90
N MET A 54 1.91 -3.67 14.10
CA MET A 54 2.68 -3.02 13.04
C MET A 54 3.07 -4.01 11.93
N VAL A 55 3.54 -5.21 12.28
CA VAL A 55 3.90 -6.24 11.28
C VAL A 55 2.67 -6.74 10.54
N ALA A 56 1.54 -6.93 11.23
CA ALA A 56 0.28 -7.28 10.57
C ALA A 56 -0.20 -6.16 9.63
N ALA A 57 -0.04 -4.89 10.02
CA ALA A 57 -0.33 -3.76 9.16
C ALA A 57 0.56 -3.71 7.92
N LEU A 58 1.84 -4.14 7.99
CA LEU A 58 2.68 -4.31 6.79
C LEU A 58 2.06 -5.31 5.81
N VAL A 59 1.55 -6.45 6.29
CA VAL A 59 0.86 -7.45 5.45
C VAL A 59 -0.31 -6.80 4.70
N TYR A 60 -1.18 -6.06 5.40
CA TYR A 60 -2.30 -5.39 4.76
C TYR A 60 -1.88 -4.28 3.79
N CYS A 61 -0.83 -3.52 4.10
CA CYS A 61 -0.28 -2.53 3.18
C CYS A 61 0.19 -3.21 1.89
N LEU A 62 0.92 -4.33 1.99
CA LEU A 62 1.44 -5.06 0.85
C LEU A 62 0.32 -5.68 -0.01
N ARG A 63 -0.71 -6.26 0.62
CA ARG A 63 -1.92 -6.72 -0.08
C ARG A 63 -2.63 -5.58 -0.82
N ALA A 64 -2.80 -4.43 -0.15
CA ALA A 64 -3.42 -3.26 -0.77
C ALA A 64 -2.59 -2.70 -1.94
N ILE A 65 -1.26 -2.86 -1.90
CA ILE A 65 -0.39 -2.56 -3.05
C ILE A 65 -0.71 -3.52 -4.19
N ASP A 66 -0.77 -4.83 -3.92
CA ASP A 66 -1.06 -5.86 -4.93
C ASP A 66 -2.43 -5.66 -5.60
N ASP A 67 -3.47 -5.34 -4.82
CA ASP A 67 -4.80 -4.99 -5.34
C ASP A 67 -4.73 -3.84 -6.37
N THR A 68 -3.92 -2.80 -6.07
CA THR A 68 -3.77 -1.66 -7.00
C THR A 68 -3.03 -2.04 -8.29
N VAL A 69 -2.18 -3.07 -8.23
CA VAL A 69 -1.46 -3.60 -9.39
C VAL A 69 -2.47 -4.32 -10.28
N GLU A 70 -3.27 -5.20 -9.70
CA GLU A 70 -4.33 -5.95 -10.39
C GLU A 70 -5.40 -5.01 -11.00
N GLU A 71 -5.78 -3.94 -10.30
CA GLU A 71 -6.65 -2.89 -10.87
C GLU A 71 -6.00 -2.20 -12.10
N SER A 72 -4.71 -1.88 -12.02
CA SER A 72 -4.00 -1.18 -13.10
C SER A 72 -3.79 -2.07 -14.33
N THR A 73 -3.47 -3.34 -14.11
CA THR A 73 -3.22 -4.32 -15.18
C THR A 73 -4.50 -4.62 -15.93
N ARG A 74 -5.59 -4.95 -15.23
CA ARG A 74 -6.92 -5.16 -15.85
C ARG A 74 -7.37 -3.95 -16.68
N ALA A 75 -7.10 -2.73 -16.22
CA ALA A 75 -7.44 -1.52 -16.96
C ALA A 75 -6.61 -1.35 -18.25
N TRP A 76 -5.38 -1.83 -18.29
CA TRP A 76 -4.50 -1.80 -19.47
C TRP A 76 -4.80 -2.94 -20.44
N GLU A 77 -5.07 -4.13 -19.92
CA GLU A 77 -5.49 -5.31 -20.68
C GLU A 77 -6.77 -5.06 -21.46
N LYS A 78 -7.80 -4.46 -20.82
CA LYS A 78 -9.03 -4.01 -21.48
C LYS A 78 -8.79 -3.01 -22.64
N ARG A 79 -7.63 -2.35 -22.68
CA ARG A 79 -7.21 -1.41 -23.73
C ARG A 79 -6.21 -2.03 -24.72
N GLY A 80 -5.91 -3.31 -24.60
CA GLY A 80 -4.95 -4.03 -25.44
C GLY A 80 -3.48 -3.82 -25.09
N TYR A 81 -3.16 -3.20 -23.95
CA TYR A 81 -1.78 -2.93 -23.52
C TYR A 81 -1.18 -4.07 -22.70
N TRP A 82 -1.17 -5.29 -23.25
CA TRP A 82 -0.75 -6.52 -22.57
C TRP A 82 0.70 -6.48 -22.07
N LYS A 83 1.65 -6.08 -22.94
CA LYS A 83 3.07 -5.97 -22.55
C LYS A 83 3.29 -5.01 -21.38
N LYS A 84 2.58 -3.88 -21.37
CA LYS A 84 2.65 -2.90 -20.28
C LYS A 84 2.08 -3.46 -18.97
N ALA A 85 1.01 -4.25 -19.05
CA ALA A 85 0.44 -4.93 -17.89
C ALA A 85 1.45 -5.95 -17.33
N ASP A 86 2.06 -6.76 -18.19
CA ASP A 86 3.03 -7.78 -17.79
C ASP A 86 4.29 -7.18 -17.15
N ASP A 87 4.93 -6.20 -17.82
CA ASP A 87 6.10 -5.47 -17.28
C ASP A 87 5.79 -4.87 -15.89
N PHE A 88 4.55 -4.45 -15.67
CA PHE A 88 4.12 -3.84 -14.43
C PHE A 88 3.82 -4.87 -13.34
N GLN A 89 3.21 -6.01 -13.67
CA GLN A 89 3.08 -7.13 -12.73
C GLN A 89 4.46 -7.60 -12.30
N GLN A 90 5.37 -7.82 -13.24
CA GLN A 90 6.75 -8.22 -12.95
C GLN A 90 7.49 -7.17 -12.09
N LYS A 91 7.21 -5.88 -12.25
CA LYS A 91 7.80 -4.85 -11.38
C LYS A 91 7.30 -4.93 -9.93
N TRP A 92 6.05 -5.33 -9.72
CA TRP A 92 5.39 -5.27 -8.41
C TRP A 92 5.14 -6.62 -7.74
N TRP A 93 5.47 -7.73 -8.41
CA TRP A 93 5.23 -9.09 -7.92
C TRP A 93 5.69 -9.33 -6.48
N TRP A 94 6.79 -8.65 -6.10
CA TRP A 94 7.36 -8.71 -4.76
C TRP A 94 6.35 -8.34 -3.66
N ALA A 95 5.37 -7.47 -3.92
CA ALA A 95 4.42 -7.05 -2.90
C ALA A 95 3.58 -8.25 -2.40
N SER A 96 3.06 -9.06 -3.32
CA SER A 96 2.32 -10.28 -2.99
C SER A 96 3.20 -11.31 -2.28
N LEU A 97 4.46 -11.47 -2.72
CA LEU A 97 5.41 -12.41 -2.13
C LEU A 97 5.73 -12.04 -0.68
N GLU A 98 6.09 -10.78 -0.44
CA GLU A 98 6.44 -10.30 0.90
C GLU A 98 5.23 -10.29 1.84
N ALA A 99 4.02 -10.04 1.32
CA ALA A 99 2.79 -10.16 2.10
C ALA A 99 2.60 -11.58 2.63
N GLN A 100 2.75 -12.58 1.76
CA GLN A 100 2.62 -14.00 2.12
C GLN A 100 3.73 -14.43 3.08
N SER A 101 4.97 -13.98 2.85
CA SER A 101 6.11 -14.27 3.72
C SER A 101 5.89 -13.73 5.14
N LEU A 102 5.50 -12.46 5.26
CA LEU A 102 5.21 -11.83 6.55
C LEU A 102 4.00 -12.46 7.23
N GLU A 103 2.93 -12.78 6.50
CA GLU A 103 1.77 -13.44 7.08
C GLU A 103 2.13 -14.80 7.68
N LYS A 104 2.94 -15.61 6.98
CA LYS A 104 3.42 -16.89 7.49
C LYS A 104 4.23 -16.70 8.76
N LEU A 105 5.17 -15.74 8.77
CA LEU A 105 5.95 -15.39 9.95
C LEU A 105 5.04 -15.03 11.15
N VAL A 106 4.04 -14.18 10.92
CA VAL A 106 3.11 -13.72 11.96
C VAL A 106 2.26 -14.86 12.51
N LYS A 107 1.72 -15.73 11.63
CA LYS A 107 0.85 -16.85 12.01
C LYS A 107 1.62 -17.98 12.68
N ALA A 108 2.87 -18.24 12.26
CA ALA A 108 3.74 -19.22 12.90
C ALA A 108 4.36 -18.71 14.21
N GLY A 109 4.35 -17.39 14.44
CA GLY A 109 5.01 -16.78 15.60
C GLY A 109 6.54 -16.75 15.48
N ASP A 110 7.08 -16.81 14.27
CA ASP A 110 8.51 -16.88 13.97
C ASP A 110 9.20 -15.51 14.09
N TRP A 111 8.95 -14.78 15.18
CA TRP A 111 9.38 -13.39 15.34
C TRP A 111 10.90 -13.19 15.26
N HIS A 112 11.70 -14.23 15.51
CA HIS A 112 13.14 -14.21 15.29
C HIS A 112 13.56 -13.93 13.83
N LEU A 113 12.68 -14.17 12.84
CA LEU A 113 12.92 -13.88 11.42
C LEU A 113 12.53 -12.44 11.04
N LEU A 114 11.90 -11.70 11.95
CA LEU A 114 11.40 -10.35 11.65
C LEU A 114 12.52 -9.41 11.15
N PRO A 115 13.74 -9.38 11.75
CA PRO A 115 14.81 -8.53 11.25
C PRO A 115 15.17 -8.82 9.78
N GLU A 116 15.24 -10.09 9.37
CA GLU A 116 15.53 -10.47 8.00
C GLU A 116 14.41 -10.02 7.05
N ALA A 117 13.15 -10.22 7.45
CA ALA A 117 12.00 -9.76 6.67
C ALA A 117 11.98 -8.24 6.50
N MET A 118 12.35 -7.48 7.53
CA MET A 118 12.48 -6.02 7.44
C MET A 118 13.56 -5.60 6.45
N VAL A 119 14.73 -6.26 6.46
CA VAL A 119 15.84 -5.97 5.53
C VAL A 119 15.41 -6.13 4.07
N LYS A 120 14.58 -7.14 3.75
CA LYS A 120 14.04 -7.36 2.40
C LYS A 120 13.12 -6.23 1.92
N LEU A 121 12.41 -5.57 2.85
CA LEU A 121 11.48 -4.47 2.53
C LEU A 121 12.16 -3.11 2.42
N LEU A 122 13.27 -2.86 3.12
CA LEU A 122 13.94 -1.55 3.13
C LEU A 122 14.26 -0.99 1.73
N PRO A 123 14.84 -1.75 0.78
CA PRO A 123 15.12 -1.24 -0.57
C PRO A 123 13.86 -0.82 -1.33
N ARG A 124 12.70 -1.41 -1.03
CA ARG A 124 11.43 -1.14 -1.72
C ARG A 124 10.89 0.26 -1.40
N VAL A 125 11.26 0.80 -0.24
CA VAL A 125 10.81 2.11 0.25
C VAL A 125 11.94 3.14 0.40
N ALA A 126 13.18 2.79 0.04
CA ALA A 126 14.35 3.66 0.20
C ALA A 126 14.22 5.03 -0.51
N HIS A 127 13.40 5.11 -1.56
CA HIS A 127 13.12 6.36 -2.29
C HIS A 127 12.13 7.29 -1.57
N ILE A 128 11.54 6.87 -0.45
CA ILE A 128 10.55 7.64 0.30
C ILE A 128 11.25 8.51 1.33
N GLN A 129 11.08 9.82 1.19
CA GLN A 129 11.56 10.80 2.15
C GLN A 129 10.57 10.96 3.30
N LEU A 130 10.99 10.56 4.51
CA LEU A 130 10.22 10.70 5.74
C LEU A 130 10.71 11.91 6.55
N ASN A 131 10.19 13.11 6.23
CA ASN A 131 10.53 14.33 6.95
C ASN A 131 9.95 14.35 8.37
N ARG A 132 8.80 13.71 8.57
CA ARG A 132 8.16 13.52 9.88
C ARG A 132 7.33 12.24 9.86
N MET A 133 7.10 11.67 11.04
CA MET A 133 6.13 10.59 11.22
C MET A 133 4.73 11.19 11.17
N THR A 134 3.83 10.61 10.37
CA THR A 134 2.46 11.07 10.18
C THR A 134 1.41 10.02 10.51
N ARG A 135 1.78 8.74 10.55
CA ARG A 135 0.86 7.65 10.90
C ARG A 135 0.71 7.53 12.40
N ASP A 136 -0.54 7.56 12.84
CA ASP A 136 -0.94 7.36 14.22
C ASP A 136 -1.02 5.85 14.54
N PRO A 137 -0.69 5.41 15.78
CA PRO A 137 -0.82 4.01 16.19
C PRO A 137 -2.21 3.39 16.00
N SER A 138 -3.28 4.20 16.05
CA SER A 138 -4.63 3.75 15.72
C SER A 138 -4.77 3.13 14.32
N LEU A 139 -3.83 3.40 13.41
CA LEU A 139 -3.83 2.84 12.06
C LEU A 139 -3.59 1.31 12.04
N TRP A 140 -2.84 0.78 13.01
CA TRP A 140 -2.51 -0.65 13.08
C TRP A 140 -3.08 -1.37 14.29
N ALA A 141 -3.74 -0.65 15.20
CA ALA A 141 -4.37 -1.24 16.37
C ALA A 141 -5.33 -2.38 15.97
N GLY A 142 -5.11 -3.57 16.53
CA GLY A 142 -5.93 -4.76 16.27
C GLY A 142 -5.68 -5.42 14.90
N ALA A 143 -4.70 -4.94 14.12
CA ALA A 143 -4.35 -5.56 12.84
C ALA A 143 -3.84 -6.99 13.05
N TYR A 144 -3.12 -7.26 14.15
CA TYR A 144 -2.65 -8.60 14.46
C TYR A 144 -3.81 -9.56 14.70
N GLU A 145 -4.75 -9.18 15.57
CA GLU A 145 -5.94 -9.99 15.87
C GLU A 145 -6.74 -10.30 14.61
N LYS A 146 -6.94 -9.31 13.74
CA LYS A 146 -7.63 -9.49 12.45
C LYS A 146 -6.88 -10.40 11.48
N LEU A 147 -5.56 -10.48 11.57
CA LEU A 147 -4.74 -11.29 10.66
C LEU A 147 -4.67 -12.76 11.09
N VAL A 148 -4.69 -13.01 12.40
CA VAL A 148 -4.60 -14.36 12.97
C VAL A 148 -5.95 -15.00 13.28
N GLY A 149 -6.98 -14.20 13.55
CA GLY A 149 -8.37 -14.65 13.70
C GLY A 149 -9.01 -15.02 12.37
#